data_AF-A7TD48-F1
#
_entry.id   AF-A7TD48-F1
#
_cell.length_a   1.000
_cell.length_b   1.000
_cell.length_c   1.000
_cell.angle_alpha   90.00
_cell.angle_beta   90.00
_cell.angle_gamma   90.00
#
_symmetry.space_group_name_H-M   'P 1'
#
loop_
_entity.id
_entity.type
_entity.pdbx_description
1 polymer ?
#
loop_
_entity_poly.entity_id
_entity_poly.type
_entity_poly.pdbx_seq_one_letter_code
_entity_poly.pdbx_strand_id
1 'polypeptide(L)'
;ILNTILAVFSTAGNAIVLIAIWRTSSLHSTSNYFIASLAAADLSVGFIINPLWVAKSGLNIWENNHFLTIFTEFMSVQTLVTTTFNLAAVSVDRYVAV
;
A
#
# COMPACT_ATOMS: atom_id res chain seq x y z
N ILE A 1 5.48 10.77 15.12
CA ILE A 1 6.61 11.44 14.41
C ILE A 1 7.39 10.44 13.57
N LEU A 2 8.07 9.45 14.16
CA LEU A 2 8.83 8.44 13.39
C LEU A 2 7.96 7.68 12.37
N ASN A 3 6.80 7.14 12.80
CA ASN A 3 5.87 6.45 11.89
C ASN A 3 5.37 7.35 10.76
N THR A 4 5.20 8.64 11.02
CA THR A 4 4.75 9.62 10.03
C THR A 4 5.84 9.85 8.98
N ILE A 5 7.10 9.97 9.40
CA ILE A 5 8.26 10.12 8.50
C ILE A 5 8.46 8.85 7.67
N LEU A 6 8.38 7.67 8.29
CA LEU A 6 8.47 6.38 7.60
C LEU A 6 7.35 6.21 6.59
N ALA A 7 6.12 6.60 6.94
CA ALA A 7 5.00 6.55 6.03
C ALA A 7 5.21 7.49 4.84
N VAL A 8 5.69 8.73 5.03
CA VAL A 8 5.99 9.65 3.93
C VAL A 8 7.05 9.08 2.99
N PHE A 9 8.15 8.53 3.53
CA PHE A 9 9.19 7.90 2.73
C PHE A 9 8.68 6.67 1.97
N SER A 10 7.90 5.81 2.61
CA SER A 10 7.28 4.64 1.98
C SER A 10 6.32 5.05 0.86
N THR A 11 5.46 6.05 1.11
CA THR A 11 4.52 6.59 0.12
C THR A 11 5.27 7.16 -1.10
N ALA A 12 6.34 7.92 -0.87
CA ALA A 12 7.17 8.49 -1.92
C ALA A 12 7.93 7.42 -2.73
N GLY A 13 8.49 6.41 -2.06
CA GLY A 13 9.17 5.28 -2.72
C GLY A 13 8.20 4.50 -3.61
N ASN A 14 7.01 4.21 -3.11
CA ASN A 14 5.96 3.54 -3.87
C ASN A 14 5.46 4.37 -5.06
N ALA A 15 5.36 5.70 -4.94
CA ALA A 15 5.06 6.58 -6.07
C ALA A 15 6.09 6.44 -7.19
N ILE A 16 7.38 6.44 -6.85
CA ILE A 16 8.48 6.32 -7.81
C ILE A 16 8.42 4.98 -8.53
N VAL A 17 8.15 3.88 -7.80
CA VAL A 17 8.01 2.54 -8.38
C VAL A 17 6.83 2.48 -9.36
N LEU A 18 5.68 3.03 -8.98
CA LEU A 18 4.51 3.09 -9.85
C LEU A 18 4.80 3.85 -11.14
N ILE A 19 5.45 5.03 -11.02
CA ILE A 19 5.85 5.85 -12.16
C ILE A 19 6.87 5.12 -13.05
N ALA A 20 7.84 4.42 -12.45
CA ALA A 20 8.86 3.68 -13.19
C ALA A 20 8.28 2.54 -14.02
N ILE A 21 7.32 1.80 -13.46
CA ILE A 21 6.58 0.74 -14.17
C ILE A 21 5.73 1.35 -15.29
N TRP A 22 5.02 2.45 -15.01
CA TRP A 22 4.16 3.11 -15.99
C TRP A 22 4.93 3.71 -17.18
N ARG A 23 6.14 4.25 -16.93
CA ARG A 23 7.00 4.80 -17.99
C ARG A 23 7.70 3.74 -18.83
N THR A 24 7.98 2.57 -18.27
CA THR A 24 8.89 1.60 -18.88
C THR A 24 8.09 0.40 -19.38
N SER A 25 7.66 0.45 -20.64
CA SER A 25 6.83 -0.61 -21.25
C SER A 25 7.52 -1.98 -21.27
N SER A 26 8.86 -2.03 -21.24
CA SER A 26 9.62 -3.29 -21.13
C SER A 26 9.49 -3.97 -19.77
N LEU A 27 8.98 -3.26 -18.75
CA LEU A 27 8.67 -3.79 -17.43
C LEU A 27 7.23 -4.31 -17.35
N HIS A 28 6.44 -4.38 -18.42
CA HIS A 28 5.08 -4.93 -18.35
C HIS A 28 5.07 -6.47 -18.31
N SER A 29 5.56 -7.04 -17.20
CA SER A 29 5.42 -8.46 -16.87
C SER A 29 4.35 -8.66 -15.79
N THR A 30 3.87 -9.90 -15.64
CA THR A 30 2.91 -10.28 -14.60
C THR A 30 3.40 -9.89 -13.20
N SER A 31 4.70 -10.10 -12.90
CA SER A 31 5.33 -9.68 -11.63
C SER A 31 5.24 -8.17 -11.40
N ASN A 32 5.51 -7.37 -12.43
CA ASN A 32 5.54 -5.91 -12.28
C ASN A 32 4.14 -5.29 -12.18
N TYR A 33 3.10 -5.93 -12.75
CA TYR A 33 1.72 -5.54 -12.47
C TYR A 33 1.35 -5.72 -10.97
N PHE A 34 1.87 -6.76 -10.32
CA PHE A 34 1.68 -6.94 -8.88
C PHE A 34 2.42 -5.88 -8.06
N ILE A 35 3.65 -5.56 -8.44
CA ILE A 35 4.42 -4.47 -7.80
C ILE A 35 3.69 -3.12 -7.98
N ALA A 36 3.12 -2.87 -9.15
CA ALA A 36 2.32 -1.67 -9.39
C ALA A 36 1.04 -1.63 -8.52
N SER A 37 0.35 -2.77 -8.38
CA SER A 37 -0.81 -2.89 -7.48
C SER A 37 -0.43 -2.65 -6.03
N LEU A 38 0.73 -3.13 -5.58
CA LEU A 38 1.28 -2.84 -4.25
C LEU A 38 1.58 -1.36 -4.06
N ALA A 39 2.30 -0.76 -5.02
CA ALA A 39 2.59 0.66 -4.96
C ALA A 39 1.32 1.52 -4.89
N ALA A 40 0.27 1.16 -5.65
CA ALA A 40 -1.02 1.84 -5.60
C ALA A 40 -1.75 1.65 -4.26
N ALA A 41 -1.69 0.46 -3.67
CA ALA A 41 -2.26 0.18 -2.35
C ALA A 41 -1.55 0.99 -1.25
N ASP A 42 -0.22 0.99 -1.23
CA ASP A 42 0.58 1.74 -0.25
C ASP A 42 0.37 3.26 -0.37
N LEU A 43 0.23 3.78 -1.59
CA LEU A 43 -0.17 5.18 -1.81
C LEU A 43 -1.55 5.48 -1.22
N SER A 44 -2.52 4.60 -1.46
CA SER A 44 -3.89 4.74 -0.94
C SER A 44 -3.91 4.72 0.60
N VAL A 45 -3.11 3.85 1.21
CA VAL A 45 -2.94 3.79 2.67
C VAL A 45 -2.31 5.08 3.20
N GLY A 46 -1.21 5.54 2.58
CA GLY A 46 -0.49 6.75 2.99
C GLY A 46 -1.32 8.02 2.88
N PHE A 47 -2.14 8.15 1.82
CA PHE A 47 -3.00 9.30 1.59
C PHE A 47 -4.35 9.26 2.31
N ILE A 48 -4.90 8.07 2.59
CA ILE A 48 -6.26 7.95 3.14
C ILE A 48 -6.22 7.51 4.60
N ILE A 49 -5.51 6.44 4.96
CA ILE A 49 -5.53 5.92 6.35
C ILE A 49 -4.87 6.89 7.32
N ASN A 50 -3.68 7.40 7.00
CA ASN A 50 -2.95 8.30 7.91
C ASN A 50 -3.76 9.54 8.32
N PRO A 51 -4.29 10.36 7.38
CA PRO A 51 -5.09 11.51 7.76
C PRO A 51 -6.42 11.10 8.41
N LEU A 52 -7.01 9.97 8.01
CA LEU A 52 -8.24 9.48 8.65
C LEU A 52 -8.01 9.07 10.10
N TRP A 53 -6.86 8.47 10.42
CA TRP A 53 -6.49 8.11 11.79
C TRP A 53 -6.26 9.34 12.67
N VAL A 54 -5.61 10.37 12.12
CA VAL A 54 -5.43 11.68 12.80
C VAL A 54 -6.80 12.35 13.01
N ALA A 55 -7.68 12.34 12.01
CA ALA A 55 -9.03 12.90 12.12
C ALA A 55 -9.89 12.16 13.15
N LYS A 56 -9.86 10.82 13.17
CA LYS A 56 -10.55 10.01 14.20
C LYS A 56 -10.05 10.29 15.60
N SER A 57 -8.73 10.43 15.76
CA SER A 57 -8.12 10.80 17.06
C SER A 57 -8.55 12.20 17.51
N GLY A 58 -8.61 13.18 16.60
CA GLY A 58 -9.08 14.53 16.92
C GLY A 58 -10.58 14.61 17.25
N LEU A 59 -11.40 13.76 16.63
CA LEU A 59 -12.85 13.71 16.83
C LEU A 59 -13.29 12.69 17.90
N ASN A 60 -12.36 11.97 18.53
CA ASN A 60 -12.63 10.88 19.49
C ASN A 60 -13.57 9.78 18.98
N ILE A 61 -13.55 9.53 17.66
CA ILE A 61 -14.41 8.53 17.03
C ILE A 61 -13.72 7.17 17.10
N TRP A 62 -14.03 6.40 18.15
CA TRP A 62 -13.54 5.04 18.34
C TRP A 62 -14.63 3.98 18.29
N GLU A 63 -15.87 4.37 18.01
CA GLU A 63 -16.96 3.40 17.90
C GLU A 63 -16.73 2.43 16.75
N ASN A 64 -16.87 1.13 17.05
CA ASN A 64 -16.66 0.04 16.11
C ASN A 64 -17.67 0.04 14.95
N ASN A 65 -18.85 0.65 15.15
CA ASN A 65 -19.89 0.72 14.12
C ASN A 65 -19.78 1.94 13.21
N HIS A 66 -18.78 2.81 13.44
CA HIS A 66 -18.59 3.99 12.63
C HIS A 66 -17.96 3.61 11.27
N PHE A 67 -18.50 4.14 10.18
CA PHE A 67 -18.04 3.88 8.81
C PHE A 67 -16.52 4.03 8.66
N LEU A 68 -15.94 5.08 9.28
CA LEU A 68 -14.50 5.31 9.26
C LEU A 68 -13.71 4.17 9.90
N THR A 69 -14.19 3.58 11.00
CA THR A 69 -13.54 2.43 11.66
C THR A 69 -13.54 1.22 10.75
N ILE A 70 -14.70 0.87 10.19
CA ILE A 70 -14.85 -0.25 9.24
C ILE A 70 -13.96 -0.05 8.01
N PHE A 71 -13.91 1.17 7.48
CA PHE A 71 -13.06 1.52 6.34
C PHE A 71 -11.56 1.38 6.68
N THR A 72 -11.16 1.79 7.88
CA THR A 72 -9.75 1.65 8.32
C THR A 72 -9.34 0.18 8.43
N GLU A 73 -10.23 -0.68 8.94
CA GLU A 73 -10.00 -2.13 9.03
C GLU A 73 -9.96 -2.79 7.66
N PHE A 74 -10.90 -2.46 6.76
CA PHE A 74 -10.88 -2.95 5.39
C PHE A 74 -9.55 -2.65 4.69
N MET A 75 -9.07 -1.42 4.83
CA MET A 75 -7.79 -1.03 4.24
C MET A 75 -6.59 -1.74 4.91
N SER A 76 -6.67 -2.07 6.20
CA SER A 76 -5.64 -2.87 6.88
C SER A 76 -5.56 -4.29 6.33
N VAL A 77 -6.71 -4.92 6.08
CA VAL A 77 -6.80 -6.25 5.43
C VAL A 77 -6.28 -6.18 4.00
N GLN A 78 -6.62 -5.12 3.26
CA GLN A 78 -6.11 -4.90 1.90
C GLN A 78 -4.58 -4.88 1.89
N THR A 79 -3.93 -4.09 2.75
CA THR A 79 -2.46 -4.02 2.85
C THR A 79 -1.83 -5.39 3.13
N LEU A 80 -2.46 -6.20 4.00
CA LEU A 80 -2.00 -7.53 4.32
C LEU A 80 -2.03 -8.45 3.09
N VAL A 81 -3.16 -8.46 2.39
CA VAL A 81 -3.35 -9.22 1.14
C VAL A 81 -2.30 -8.79 0.11
N THR A 82 -2.13 -7.49 -0.10
CA THR A 82 -1.17 -6.96 -1.06
C THR A 82 0.28 -7.34 -0.71
N THR A 83 0.65 -7.33 0.58
CA THR A 83 1.97 -7.78 1.05
C THR A 83 2.20 -9.27 0.76
N THR A 84 1.20 -10.11 1.03
CA THR A 84 1.27 -11.56 0.74
C THR A 84 1.44 -11.82 -0.75
N PHE A 85 0.68 -11.12 -1.61
CA PHE A 85 0.82 -11.26 -3.05
C PHE A 85 2.19 -10.79 -3.56
N ASN A 86 2.76 -9.73 -2.99
CA ASN A 86 4.10 -9.28 -3.36
C ASN A 86 5.17 -10.32 -2.98
N LEU A 87 5.09 -10.92 -1.78
CA LEU A 87 6.00 -12.01 -1.37
C LEU A 87 5.88 -13.23 -2.30
N ALA A 88 4.66 -13.57 -2.72
CA ALA A 88 4.43 -14.63 -3.70
C ALA A 88 5.05 -14.28 -5.06
N ALA A 89 4.89 -13.03 -5.53
CA ALA A 89 5.47 -12.57 -6.78
C ALA A 89 7.02 -12.62 -6.75
N VAL A 90 7.64 -12.18 -5.66
CA VAL A 90 9.11 -12.31 -5.46
C VAL A 90 9.54 -13.78 -5.46
N SER A 91 8.74 -14.66 -4.87
CA SER A 91 9.03 -16.11 -4.85
C SER A 91 8.94 -16.73 -6.25
N VAL A 92 7.95 -16.31 -7.06
CA VAL A 92 7.80 -16.76 -8.45
C VAL A 92 8.92 -16.21 -9.34
N ASP A 93 9.29 -14.94 -9.18
CA ASP A 93 10.41 -14.33 -9.91
C ASP A 93 11.71 -15.11 -9.67
N ARG A 94 11.99 -15.42 -8.39
CA ARG A 94 13.11 -16.28 -7.99
C ARG A 94 13.03 -17.69 -8.57
N TYR A 95 11.83 -18.26 -8.70
CA TYR A 95 11.63 -19.59 -9.28
C TYR A 95 11.87 -19.61 -10.80
N VAL A 96 11.43 -18.57 -11.53
CA VAL A 96 11.59 -18.48 -12.99
C VAL A 96 13.02 -18.12 -13.39
N ALA A 97 13.74 -17.39 -12.53
CA ALA A 97 15.14 -17.01 -12.77
C ALA A 97 16.15 -18.16 -12.60
N VAL A 98 15.72 -19.29 -12.02
CA VAL A 98 16.52 -20.51 -11.81
C VAL A 98 16.17 -21.53 -12.89
#